data_AF-A0A6A5REX6-F1
#
_entry.id   AF-A0A6A5REX6-F1
#
_cell.length_a   1.000
_cell.length_b   1.000
_cell.length_c   1.000
_cell.angle_alpha   90.00
_cell.angle_beta   90.00
_cell.angle_gamma   90.00
#
_symmetry.space_group_name_H-M   'P 1'
#
loop_
_entity.id
_entity.type
_entity.pdbx_description
1 polymer ?
#
loop_
_entity_poly.entity_id
_entity_poly.type
_entity_poly.pdbx_seq_one_letter_code
_entity_poly.pdbx_strand_id
1 'polypeptide(L)'
;MAPFPSDLPVPQDDGACSHLDGLKLPSMSLSSTSGDQVDVSKLSGLAIIFCYPRTGAPGEQIPDEWNLIPGARGCTPQACSFRDEMGELRKQGVDAIFGVSTQDTPHQQ
;
A
#
# COMPACT_ATOMS: atom_id res chain seq x y z
N MET A 1 11.55 -3.51 17.33
CA MET A 1 10.24 -3.57 16.66
C MET A 1 9.22 -4.00 17.72
N ALA A 2 8.16 -3.23 17.94
CA ALA A 2 7.06 -3.70 18.78
C ALA A 2 6.45 -4.96 18.13
N PRO A 3 6.07 -5.99 18.90
CA PRO A 3 5.48 -7.20 18.36
C PRO A 3 4.18 -6.88 17.61
N PHE A 4 3.93 -7.59 16.50
CA PHE A 4 2.66 -7.50 15.77
C PHE A 4 1.57 -8.19 16.61
N PRO A 5 0.51 -7.48 17.04
CA PRO A 5 -0.53 -8.09 17.87
C PRO A 5 -1.27 -9.18 17.11
N SER A 6 -1.54 -10.32 17.77
CA SER A 6 -2.24 -11.47 17.16
C SER A 6 -3.76 -11.36 17.20
N ASP A 7 -4.30 -10.38 17.92
CA ASP A 7 -5.71 -10.16 18.22
C ASP A 7 -6.31 -8.97 17.47
N LEU A 8 -5.67 -8.54 16.37
CA LEU A 8 -6.16 -7.45 15.54
C LEU A 8 -7.50 -7.80 14.87
N PRO A 9 -8.45 -6.85 14.80
CA PRO A 9 -9.69 -7.08 14.09
C PRO A 9 -9.43 -7.25 12.60
N VAL A 10 -10.04 -8.27 12.02
CA VAL A 10 -9.94 -8.58 10.59
C VAL A 10 -10.86 -7.65 9.80
N PRO A 11 -10.38 -6.94 8.76
CA PRO A 11 -11.24 -6.21 7.85
C PRO A 11 -12.31 -7.13 7.26
N GLN A 12 -13.57 -6.72 7.30
CA GLN A 12 -14.65 -7.41 6.60
C GLN A 12 -14.79 -6.82 5.20
N ASP A 13 -14.90 -7.68 4.20
CA ASP A 13 -15.26 -7.25 2.86
C ASP A 13 -16.74 -6.85 2.85
N ASP A 14 -16.99 -5.55 2.68
CA ASP A 14 -18.33 -4.96 2.63
C ASP A 14 -18.87 -4.82 1.19
N GLY A 15 -18.08 -5.22 0.19
CA GLY A 15 -18.44 -5.12 -1.22
C GLY A 15 -18.47 -3.69 -1.78
N ALA A 16 -18.04 -2.68 -1.01
CA ALA A 16 -18.11 -1.27 -1.44
C ALA A 16 -17.35 -1.03 -2.76
N CYS A 17 -16.30 -1.80 -3.02
CA CYS A 17 -15.45 -1.68 -4.20
C CYS A 17 -15.78 -2.68 -5.33
N SER A 18 -16.75 -3.59 -5.18
CA SER A 18 -17.03 -4.63 -6.20
C SER A 18 -17.43 -4.06 -7.57
N HIS A 19 -17.91 -2.82 -7.61
CA HIS A 19 -18.27 -2.12 -8.83
C HIS A 19 -17.06 -1.62 -9.65
N LEU A 20 -15.85 -1.67 -9.09
CA LEU A 20 -14.64 -1.14 -9.73
C LEU A 20 -14.02 -2.12 -10.74
N ASP A 21 -14.34 -3.42 -10.64
CA ASP A 21 -13.79 -4.43 -11.53
C ASP A 21 -14.15 -4.16 -12.99
N GLY A 22 -13.13 -4.18 -13.86
CA GLY A 22 -13.27 -3.87 -15.29
C GLY A 22 -13.37 -2.38 -15.62
N LEU A 23 -13.45 -1.48 -14.63
CA LEU A 23 -13.38 -0.04 -14.87
C LEU A 23 -11.94 0.39 -15.19
N LYS A 24 -11.83 1.44 -16.00
CA LYS A 24 -10.55 2.08 -16.29
C LYS A 24 -10.21 3.07 -15.18
N LEU A 25 -8.96 3.05 -14.73
CA LEU A 25 -8.47 4.04 -13.80
C LEU A 25 -8.46 5.43 -14.49
N PRO A 26 -9.01 6.48 -13.85
CA PRO A 26 -8.93 7.82 -14.39
C PRO A 26 -7.48 8.31 -14.41
N SER A 27 -7.14 9.16 -15.38
CA SER A 27 -5.82 9.77 -15.44
C SER A 27 -5.61 10.71 -14.26
N MET A 28 -4.57 10.41 -13.49
CA MET A 28 -4.21 11.14 -12.27
C MET A 28 -2.69 11.14 -12.13
N SER A 29 -2.10 12.32 -11.98
CA SER A 29 -0.65 12.46 -11.79
C SER A 29 -0.34 12.58 -10.30
N LEU A 30 0.45 11.65 -9.77
CA LEU A 30 0.85 11.55 -8.38
C LEU A 30 2.36 11.77 -8.22
N SER A 31 2.77 12.43 -7.14
CA SER A 31 4.18 12.57 -6.79
C SER A 31 4.73 11.27 -6.20
N SER A 32 5.88 10.83 -6.70
CA SER A 32 6.58 9.63 -6.22
C SER A 32 7.73 9.98 -5.28
N THR A 33 8.09 9.05 -4.40
CA THR A 33 9.32 9.11 -3.59
C THR A 33 10.59 9.02 -4.45
N SER A 34 10.47 8.64 -5.73
CA SER A 34 11.54 8.72 -6.75
C SER A 34 11.91 10.15 -7.16
N GLY A 35 11.04 11.13 -6.89
CA GLY A 35 11.18 12.52 -7.33
C GLY A 35 10.39 12.89 -8.60
N ASP A 36 9.82 11.89 -9.28
CA ASP A 36 9.08 12.03 -10.52
C ASP A 36 7.55 11.96 -10.31
N GLN A 37 6.82 12.44 -11.32
CA GLN A 37 5.36 12.34 -11.40
C GLN A 37 4.95 11.05 -12.11
N VAL A 38 4.10 10.25 -11.48
CA VAL A 38 3.60 8.98 -12.01
C VAL A 38 2.11 9.11 -12.33
N ASP A 39 1.72 8.72 -13.54
CA ASP A 39 0.31 8.54 -13.91
C ASP A 39 -0.01 7.06 -14.03
N VAL A 40 -0.66 6.52 -12.99
CA VAL A 40 -1.00 5.11 -12.88
C VAL A 40 -1.93 4.62 -14.00
N SER A 41 -2.74 5.50 -14.61
CA SER A 41 -3.60 5.13 -15.74
C SER A 41 -2.84 4.87 -17.04
N LYS A 42 -1.58 5.34 -17.12
CA LYS A 42 -0.71 5.21 -18.29
C LYS A 42 0.27 4.06 -18.19
N LEU A 43 0.26 3.31 -17.07
CA LEU A 43 1.10 2.13 -16.92
C LEU A 43 0.66 1.05 -17.94
N SER A 44 1.64 0.43 -18.57
CA SER A 44 1.43 -0.75 -19.41
C SER A 44 1.65 -2.01 -18.59
N GLY A 45 0.85 -3.05 -18.87
CA GLY A 45 1.03 -4.36 -18.25
C GLY A 45 0.39 -4.48 -16.87
N LEU A 46 0.82 -5.48 -16.09
CA LEU A 46 0.22 -5.76 -14.79
C LEU A 46 0.92 -4.94 -13.70
N ALA A 47 0.17 -4.03 -13.08
CA ALA A 47 0.65 -3.21 -11.98
C ALA A 47 -0.06 -3.58 -10.66
N ILE A 48 0.70 -3.63 -9.57
CA ILE A 48 0.17 -3.75 -8.21
C ILE A 48 0.27 -2.39 -7.52
N ILE A 49 -0.87 -1.86 -7.08
CA ILE A 49 -0.94 -0.65 -6.27
C ILE A 49 -1.36 -1.04 -4.85
N PHE A 50 -0.44 -0.91 -3.91
CA PHE A 50 -0.65 -1.21 -2.50
C PHE A 50 -0.99 0.08 -1.74
N CYS A 51 -2.25 0.25 -1.37
CA CYS A 51 -2.72 1.36 -0.55
C CYS A 51 -2.44 1.08 0.93
N TYR A 52 -1.80 2.02 1.63
CA TYR A 52 -1.52 1.89 3.05
C TYR A 52 -1.81 3.20 3.79
N PRO A 53 -2.26 3.12 5.06
CA PRO A 53 -2.75 4.29 5.76
C PRO A 53 -1.62 5.22 6.19
N ARG A 54 -0.45 4.66 6.55
CA ARG A 54 0.61 5.39 7.22
C ARG A 54 1.97 4.68 7.20
N THR A 55 3.04 5.46 6.99
CA THR A 55 4.42 5.16 7.37
C THR A 55 4.66 5.69 8.78
N GLY A 56 5.20 4.85 9.67
CA GLY A 56 5.58 5.28 11.02
C GLY A 56 6.97 5.94 11.01
N ALA A 57 7.13 7.04 11.73
CA ALA A 57 8.44 7.69 11.84
C ALA A 57 9.38 6.90 12.77
N PRO A 58 10.71 6.98 12.58
CA PRO A 58 11.67 6.35 13.47
C PRO A 58 11.47 6.77 14.94
N GLY A 59 11.33 5.78 15.83
CA GLY A 59 11.13 6.01 17.27
C GLY A 59 9.71 6.40 17.68
N GLU A 60 8.79 6.51 16.72
CA GLU A 60 7.39 6.82 17.01
C GLU A 60 6.64 5.64 17.64
N GLN A 61 5.84 5.93 18.66
CA GLN A 61 4.92 4.97 19.23
C GLN A 61 3.58 5.06 18.50
N ILE A 62 3.11 3.92 17.99
CA ILE A 62 1.77 3.81 17.42
C ILE A 62 0.78 3.76 18.58
N PRO A 63 -0.23 4.66 18.63
CA PRO A 63 -1.26 4.64 19.68
C PRO A 63 -2.03 3.32 19.70
N ASP A 64 -2.45 2.87 20.87
CA ASP A 64 -3.17 1.61 21.03
C ASP A 64 -4.51 1.61 20.29
N GLU A 65 -5.15 2.78 20.16
CA GLU A 65 -6.39 2.97 19.41
C GLU A 65 -6.23 2.60 17.93
N TRP A 66 -5.01 2.63 17.40
CA TRP A 66 -4.73 2.20 16.02
C TRP A 66 -4.95 0.69 15.84
N ASN A 67 -4.79 -0.11 16.90
CA ASN A 67 -5.08 -1.54 16.89
C ASN A 67 -6.60 -1.82 16.80
N LEU A 68 -7.44 -0.83 17.09
CA LEU A 68 -8.90 -0.97 17.04
C LEU A 68 -9.47 -0.80 15.62
N ILE A 69 -8.69 -0.24 14.69
CA ILE A 69 -9.11 0.00 13.30
C ILE A 69 -8.76 -1.22 12.45
N PRO A 70 -9.74 -1.97 11.90
CA PRO A 70 -9.47 -3.12 11.05
C PRO A 70 -8.56 -2.76 9.87
N GLY A 71 -7.46 -3.48 9.73
CA GLY A 71 -6.50 -3.31 8.62
C GLY A 71 -5.54 -2.13 8.74
N ALA A 72 -5.61 -1.34 9.83
CA ALA A 72 -4.69 -0.21 10.01
C ALA A 72 -3.26 -0.65 10.38
N ARG A 73 -3.12 -1.85 10.94
CA ARG A 73 -1.84 -2.52 11.21
C ARG A 73 -1.49 -3.47 10.06
N GLY A 74 -0.19 -3.56 9.73
CA GLY A 74 0.31 -4.57 8.79
C GLY A 74 0.98 -4.01 7.53
N CYS A 75 0.93 -2.69 7.32
CA CYS A 75 1.54 -2.07 6.15
C CYS A 75 3.05 -2.32 6.04
N THR A 76 3.80 -2.26 7.14
CA THR A 76 5.24 -2.53 7.16
C THR A 76 5.58 -3.97 6.77
N PRO A 77 5.03 -5.02 7.43
CA PRO A 77 5.32 -6.39 7.01
C PRO A 77 4.84 -6.66 5.57
N GLN A 78 3.71 -6.11 5.14
CA GLN A 78 3.23 -6.28 3.76
C GLN A 78 4.15 -5.60 2.73
N ALA A 79 4.62 -4.38 2.98
CA ALA A 79 5.59 -3.71 2.12
C ALA A 79 6.92 -4.48 2.05
N CYS A 80 7.36 -5.05 3.19
CA CYS A 80 8.53 -5.94 3.22
C CYS A 80 8.30 -7.20 2.39
N SER A 81 7.12 -7.82 2.47
CA SER A 81 6.77 -8.99 1.64
C SER A 81 6.80 -8.64 0.14
N PHE A 82 6.31 -7.48 -0.29
CA PHE A 82 6.43 -7.06 -1.69
C PHE A 82 7.88 -6.90 -2.13
N ARG A 83 8.74 -6.31 -1.29
CA ARG A 83 10.18 -6.20 -1.56
C ARG A 83 10.82 -7.58 -1.70
N ASP A 84 10.53 -8.47 -0.76
CA ASP A 84 11.18 -9.78 -0.66
C ASP A 84 10.70 -10.73 -1.78
N GLU A 85 9.44 -10.63 -2.22
CA GLU A 85 8.83 -11.44 -3.28
C GLU A 85 8.88 -10.80 -4.68
N MET A 86 9.51 -9.63 -4.82
CA MET A 86 9.52 -8.85 -6.07
C MET A 86 10.01 -9.69 -7.28
N GLY A 87 11.02 -10.55 -7.05
CA GLY A 87 11.55 -11.41 -8.11
C GLY A 87 10.54 -12.43 -8.61
N GLU A 88 9.73 -13.00 -7.73
CA GLU A 88 8.69 -13.97 -8.11
C GLU A 88 7.49 -13.28 -8.75
N LEU A 89 7.05 -12.13 -8.21
CA LEU A 89 6.00 -11.32 -8.80
C LEU A 89 6.32 -10.92 -10.25
N ARG A 90 7.57 -10.55 -10.54
CA ARG A 90 8.02 -10.27 -11.91
C ARG A 90 7.94 -11.48 -12.84
N LYS A 91 8.25 -12.69 -12.35
CA LYS A 91 8.09 -13.92 -13.17
C LYS A 91 6.62 -14.21 -13.49
N GLN A 92 5.70 -13.80 -12.62
CA GLN A 92 4.26 -13.87 -12.85
C GLN A 92 3.73 -12.73 -13.76
N GLY A 93 4.62 -11.88 -14.27
CA GLY A 93 4.28 -10.80 -15.21
C GLY A 93 3.92 -9.47 -14.56
N VAL A 94 4.19 -9.28 -13.26
CA VAL A 94 4.04 -7.96 -12.62
C VAL A 94 5.15 -7.03 -13.10
N ASP A 95 4.76 -5.99 -13.84
CA ASP A 95 5.68 -5.01 -14.43
C ASP A 95 6.00 -3.88 -13.46
N ALA A 96 5.06 -3.53 -12.58
CA ALA A 96 5.21 -2.43 -11.64
C ALA A 96 4.54 -2.70 -10.29
N ILE A 97 5.17 -2.21 -9.21
CA ILE A 97 4.64 -2.26 -7.86
C ILE A 97 4.82 -0.87 -7.25
N PHE A 98 3.74 -0.29 -6.74
CA PHE A 98 3.76 1.01 -6.07
C PHE A 98 3.07 0.92 -4.70
N GLY A 99 3.64 1.58 -3.70
CA GLY A 99 2.93 1.92 -2.47
C GLY A 99 2.27 3.30 -2.61
N VAL A 100 1.06 3.47 -2.10
CA VAL A 100 0.37 4.76 -2.05
C VAL A 100 -0.21 5.04 -0.68
N SER A 101 0.02 6.25 -0.19
CA SER A 101 -0.50 6.76 1.08
C SER A 101 -1.01 8.18 0.88
N THR A 102 -1.88 8.62 1.79
CA THR A 102 -2.34 10.02 1.87
C THR A 102 -1.30 10.96 2.48
N GLN A 103 -0.18 10.43 2.98
CA GLN A 103 0.93 11.22 3.52
C GLN A 103 1.75 11.86 2.40
N ASP A 104 2.44 12.97 2.69
CA ASP A 104 3.31 13.59 1.69
C ASP A 104 4.53 12.72 1.37
N THR A 105 5.19 13.00 0.24
CA THR A 105 6.34 12.21 -0.22
C THR A 105 7.51 12.19 0.78
N PRO A 106 7.89 13.29 1.46
CA PRO A 106 8.93 13.25 2.49
C PRO A 106 8.64 12.29 3.64
N HIS A 107 7.37 12.13 4.04
CA HIS A 107 7.00 11.20 5.12
C HIS A 107 7.00 9.72 4.68
N GLN A 108 7.06 9.45 3.37
CA GLN A 108 7.04 8.10 2.80
C GLN A 108 8.44 7.56 2.45
N GLN A 109 9.50 8.36 2.65
CA GLN A 109 10.90 7.95 2.44
C GLN A 109 11.49 7.29 3.68
#